data_AF-A0A198FI73-F1
#
_entry.id   AF-A0A198FI73-F1
#
_cell.length_a   1.000
_cell.length_b   1.000
_cell.length_c   1.000
_cell.angle_alpha   90.00
_cell.angle_beta   90.00
_cell.angle_gamma   90.00
#
_symmetry.space_group_name_H-M   'P 1'
#
loop_
_entity.id
_entity.type
_entity.pdbx_description
1 polymer ?
#
loop_
_entity_poly.entity_id
_entity_poly.type
_entity_poly.pdbx_seq_one_letter_code
_entity_poly.pdbx_strand_id
1 'polypeptide(L)'
;MLKRLIYLFLFLAFISAAILIACDRWIGIKTNPYIFEDVETLPAKKVGMVLGTSKYYTSGYINQFYQYRIQGAVNAYNSGKVQYLLLSGDNAQHSYNEPNTMRKDLIKAGIPASRIVMDFAGFRTLDSVVRTKEVFGTDGFTIITQRFHCERAVFIALEKGIDAQCFAVASPKTMFKVRTREVLARAGALVDLYILKREPRFLGPPEAIPAVHTIPDTMKGYPAVSPEEVESLPLNKRNIENSEQKPVKKSNNKNVEQKPAEENSEKPY
;
A
#
# COMPACT_ATOMS: atom_id res chain seq x y z
N MET A 1 -36.49 8.94 42.82
CA MET A 1 -35.47 9.70 42.06
C MET A 1 -34.66 8.82 41.11
N LEU A 2 -34.15 7.66 41.55
CA LEU A 2 -33.35 6.74 40.73
C LEU A 2 -34.01 6.32 39.40
N LYS A 3 -35.31 5.98 39.40
CA LYS A 3 -36.03 5.61 38.16
C LYS A 3 -36.03 6.72 37.11
N ARG A 4 -36.20 7.99 37.51
CA ARG A 4 -36.15 9.15 36.60
C ARG A 4 -34.75 9.36 36.01
N LEU A 5 -33.70 9.15 36.81
CA LEU A 5 -32.31 9.18 36.34
C LEU A 5 -32.02 8.06 35.34
N ILE A 6 -32.54 6.85 35.58
CA ILE A 6 -32.42 5.71 34.64
C ILE A 6 -33.11 6.03 33.31
N TYR A 7 -34.35 6.53 33.33
CA TYR A 7 -35.05 6.89 32.09
C TYR A 7 -34.33 8.02 31.33
N LEU A 8 -33.82 9.03 32.02
CA LEU A 8 -33.03 10.10 31.40
C LEU A 8 -31.75 9.55 30.75
N PHE A 9 -31.02 8.67 31.44
CA PHE A 9 -29.83 8.02 30.89
C PHE A 9 -30.16 7.19 29.64
N LEU A 10 -31.20 6.36 29.70
CA LEU A 10 -31.65 5.55 28.56
C LEU A 10 -32.09 6.43 27.38
N PHE A 11 -32.77 7.55 27.65
CA PHE A 11 -33.15 8.51 26.63
C PHE A 11 -31.92 9.16 25.97
N LEU A 12 -30.95 9.62 26.74
CA LEU A 12 -29.70 10.19 26.21
C LEU A 12 -28.88 9.15 25.42
N ALA A 13 -28.83 7.91 25.88
CA ALA A 13 -28.19 6.80 25.16
C ALA A 13 -28.91 6.52 23.83
N PHE A 14 -30.24 6.55 23.81
CA PHE A 14 -31.03 6.38 22.59
C PHE A 14 -30.79 7.51 21.59
N ILE A 15 -30.81 8.78 22.04
CA ILE A 15 -30.55 9.93 21.19
C ILE A 15 -29.14 9.89 20.62
N SER A 16 -28.12 9.56 21.42
CA SER A 16 -26.75 9.45 20.92
C SER A 16 -26.59 8.33 19.90
N ALA A 17 -27.22 7.17 20.10
CA ALA A 17 -27.27 6.10 19.10
C ALA A 17 -27.98 6.53 17.81
N ALA A 18 -29.10 7.24 17.91
CA ALA A 18 -29.84 7.76 16.76
C ALA A 18 -28.99 8.75 15.94
N ILE A 19 -28.26 9.66 16.61
CA ILE A 19 -27.34 10.60 15.96
C ILE A 19 -26.22 9.86 15.23
N LEU A 20 -25.60 8.85 15.87
CA LEU A 20 -24.55 8.06 15.22
C LEU A 20 -25.04 7.36 13.95
N ILE A 21 -26.23 6.77 14.01
CA ILE A 21 -26.86 6.12 12.85
C ILE A 21 -27.17 7.16 11.76
N ALA A 22 -27.73 8.31 12.12
CA ALA A 22 -28.02 9.37 11.17
C ALA A 22 -26.76 9.89 10.46
N CYS A 23 -25.68 10.13 11.21
CA CYS A 23 -24.38 10.52 10.64
C CYS A 23 -23.83 9.46 9.68
N ASP A 24 -23.88 8.19 10.08
CA ASP A 24 -23.44 7.07 9.23
C ASP A 24 -24.21 7.00 7.92
N ARG A 25 -25.55 7.12 7.98
CA ARG A 25 -26.42 7.13 6.80
C ARG A 25 -26.18 8.35 5.92
N TRP A 26 -25.99 9.52 6.52
CA TRP A 26 -25.69 10.76 5.80
C TRP A 26 -24.38 10.66 5.02
N ILE A 27 -23.30 10.17 5.66
CA ILE A 27 -22.00 9.94 4.99
C ILE A 27 -22.16 8.95 3.84
N GLY A 28 -22.89 7.85 4.06
CA GLY A 28 -23.13 6.86 3.01
C GLY A 28 -23.86 7.44 1.80
N ILE A 29 -24.91 8.23 2.02
CA ILE A 29 -25.65 8.90 0.93
C ILE A 29 -24.76 9.92 0.21
N LYS A 30 -24.06 10.78 0.96
CA LYS A 30 -23.20 11.85 0.40
C LYS A 30 -22.08 11.30 -0.47
N THR A 31 -21.52 10.14 -0.10
CA THR A 31 -20.37 9.55 -0.79
C THR A 31 -20.75 8.54 -1.88
N ASN A 32 -21.99 8.06 -1.90
CA ASN A 32 -22.47 7.06 -2.85
C ASN A 32 -22.14 7.36 -4.34
N PRO A 33 -22.30 8.61 -4.83
CA PRO A 33 -22.03 8.92 -6.24
C PRO A 33 -20.57 8.74 -6.68
N TYR A 34 -19.63 8.68 -5.73
CA TYR A 34 -18.19 8.60 -5.98
C TYR A 34 -17.63 7.19 -5.76
N ILE A 35 -18.49 6.21 -5.49
CA ILE A 35 -18.08 4.85 -5.15
C ILE A 35 -18.59 3.87 -6.21
N PHE A 36 -17.64 3.19 -6.84
CA PHE A 36 -17.86 2.25 -7.93
C PHE A 36 -17.51 0.84 -7.46
N GLU A 37 -18.37 -0.12 -7.75
CA GLU A 37 -18.18 -1.54 -7.38
C GLU A 37 -17.75 -2.38 -8.59
N ASP A 38 -18.00 -1.88 -9.80
CA ASP A 38 -17.61 -2.50 -11.06
C ASP A 38 -16.49 -1.69 -11.73
N VAL A 39 -15.43 -2.39 -12.14
CA VAL A 39 -14.27 -1.82 -12.83
C VAL A 39 -14.67 -1.21 -14.17
N GLU A 40 -15.68 -1.76 -14.86
CA GLU A 40 -16.12 -1.24 -16.16
C GLU A 40 -16.71 0.16 -16.03
N THR A 41 -17.47 0.38 -14.96
CA THR A 41 -18.12 1.68 -14.65
C THR A 41 -17.18 2.69 -14.00
N LEU A 42 -16.03 2.25 -13.50
CA LEU A 42 -15.04 3.10 -12.84
C LEU A 42 -14.47 4.12 -13.84
N PRO A 43 -14.57 5.44 -13.58
CA PRO A 43 -13.91 6.45 -14.41
C PRO A 43 -12.38 6.30 -14.33
N ALA A 44 -11.67 6.57 -15.42
CA ALA A 44 -10.21 6.47 -15.41
C ALA A 44 -9.59 7.63 -14.61
N LYS A 45 -8.63 7.31 -13.73
CA LYS A 45 -7.77 8.28 -13.04
C LYS A 45 -6.33 7.78 -13.13
N LYS A 46 -5.35 8.68 -13.29
CA LYS A 46 -3.95 8.27 -13.50
C LYS A 46 -3.41 7.41 -12.34
N VAL A 47 -3.84 7.70 -11.11
CA VAL A 47 -3.32 7.08 -9.89
C VAL A 47 -4.42 6.32 -9.17
N GLY A 48 -4.12 5.08 -8.78
CA GLY A 48 -4.89 4.27 -7.85
C GLY A 48 -4.20 4.22 -6.49
N MET A 49 -4.74 4.88 -5.46
CA MET A 49 -4.24 4.75 -4.09
C MET A 49 -4.82 3.49 -3.45
N VAL A 50 -3.97 2.51 -3.17
CA VAL A 50 -4.34 1.30 -2.43
C VAL A 50 -4.13 1.56 -0.94
N LEU A 51 -5.21 1.52 -0.17
CA LEU A 51 -5.12 1.67 1.29
C LEU A 51 -4.58 0.39 1.93
N GLY A 52 -3.64 0.56 2.87
CA GLY A 52 -3.00 -0.52 3.62
C GLY A 52 -3.94 -1.29 4.53
N THR A 53 -3.65 -2.57 4.68
CA THR A 53 -4.22 -3.46 5.72
C THR A 53 -3.26 -4.62 5.93
N SER A 54 -3.28 -5.21 7.12
CA SER A 54 -2.40 -6.33 7.46
C SER A 54 -2.68 -7.54 6.56
N LYS A 55 -1.66 -8.19 5.99
CA LYS A 55 -1.85 -9.36 5.12
C LYS A 55 -2.21 -10.64 5.87
N TYR A 56 -1.90 -10.71 7.16
CA TYR A 56 -2.30 -11.84 8.02
C TYR A 56 -3.17 -11.36 9.16
N TYR A 57 -4.14 -12.17 9.55
CA TYR A 57 -4.80 -12.05 10.84
C TYR A 57 -3.83 -12.46 11.96
N THR A 58 -4.16 -12.12 13.21
CA THR A 58 -3.39 -12.56 14.39
C THR A 58 -3.30 -14.08 14.53
N SER A 59 -4.25 -14.80 13.92
CA SER A 59 -4.26 -16.26 13.83
C SER A 59 -3.31 -16.84 12.77
N GLY A 60 -2.64 -16.00 11.97
CA GLY A 60 -1.72 -16.42 10.90
C GLY A 60 -2.38 -16.71 9.55
N TYR A 61 -3.71 -16.81 9.49
CA TYR A 61 -4.43 -16.93 8.22
C TYR A 61 -4.35 -15.65 7.39
N ILE A 62 -4.36 -15.79 6.07
CA ILE A 62 -4.36 -14.64 5.17
C ILE A 62 -5.62 -13.82 5.38
N ASN A 63 -5.44 -12.51 5.49
CA ASN A 63 -6.51 -11.54 5.56
C ASN A 63 -7.19 -11.42 4.18
N GLN A 64 -8.45 -11.81 4.11
CA GLN A 64 -9.23 -11.72 2.88
C GLN A 64 -9.42 -10.27 2.42
N PHE A 65 -9.51 -9.30 3.34
CA PHE A 65 -9.56 -7.88 2.97
C PHE A 65 -8.31 -7.45 2.21
N TYR A 66 -7.14 -7.96 2.61
CA TYR A 66 -5.89 -7.71 1.92
C TYR A 66 -5.92 -8.30 0.51
N GLN A 67 -6.29 -9.58 0.38
CA GLN A 67 -6.34 -10.26 -0.92
C GLN A 67 -7.26 -9.54 -1.91
N TYR A 68 -8.44 -9.12 -1.47
CA TYR A 68 -9.37 -8.39 -2.34
C TYR A 68 -8.85 -7.00 -2.73
N ARG A 69 -8.07 -6.31 -1.88
CA ARG A 69 -7.43 -5.04 -2.25
C ARG A 69 -6.35 -5.22 -3.29
N ILE A 70 -5.49 -6.23 -3.13
CA ILE A 70 -4.46 -6.56 -4.12
C ILE A 70 -5.11 -6.92 -5.45
N GLN A 71 -6.11 -7.81 -5.44
CA GLN A 71 -6.82 -8.20 -6.65
C GLN A 71 -7.53 -7.01 -7.32
N GLY A 72 -8.20 -6.16 -6.53
CA GLY A 72 -8.85 -4.97 -7.06
C GLY A 72 -7.87 -3.96 -7.66
N ALA A 73 -6.68 -3.81 -7.07
CA ALA A 73 -5.61 -2.98 -7.62
C ALA A 73 -5.08 -3.53 -8.96
N VAL A 74 -4.90 -4.85 -9.05
CA VAL A 74 -4.53 -5.52 -10.31
C VAL A 74 -5.62 -5.32 -11.37
N ASN A 75 -6.90 -5.49 -11.00
CA ASN A 75 -8.01 -5.32 -11.93
C ASN A 75 -8.09 -3.89 -12.45
N ALA A 76 -8.00 -2.88 -11.57
CA ALA A 76 -8.02 -1.48 -11.96
C ALA A 76 -6.84 -1.11 -12.87
N TYR A 77 -5.65 -1.68 -12.64
CA TYR A 77 -4.49 -1.44 -13.49
C TYR A 77 -4.62 -2.13 -14.85
N ASN A 78 -4.97 -3.41 -14.87
CA ASN A 78 -5.06 -4.21 -16.11
C ASN A 78 -6.20 -3.74 -17.04
N SER A 79 -7.24 -3.11 -16.48
CA SER A 79 -8.34 -2.48 -17.23
C SER A 79 -8.01 -1.06 -17.71
N GLY A 80 -6.81 -0.55 -17.44
CA GLY A 80 -6.38 0.81 -17.81
C GLY A 80 -7.09 1.92 -17.03
N LYS A 81 -7.89 1.59 -16.00
CA LYS A 81 -8.58 2.58 -15.17
C LYS A 81 -7.62 3.34 -14.26
N VAL A 82 -6.46 2.75 -13.95
CA VAL A 82 -5.31 3.41 -13.32
C VAL A 82 -4.00 3.04 -14.00
N GLN A 83 -3.02 3.94 -13.96
CA GLN A 83 -1.70 3.75 -14.59
C GLN A 83 -0.57 3.59 -13.58
N TYR A 84 -0.76 4.09 -12.36
CA TYR A 84 0.16 3.94 -11.23
C TYR A 84 -0.61 3.51 -10.00
N LEU A 85 0.04 2.71 -9.16
CA LEU A 85 -0.47 2.34 -7.85
C LEU A 85 0.34 3.05 -6.77
N LEU A 86 -0.34 3.83 -5.93
CA LEU A 86 0.24 4.42 -4.73
C LEU A 86 -0.17 3.57 -3.52
N LEU A 87 0.81 2.93 -2.87
CA LEU A 87 0.59 2.01 -1.76
C LEU A 87 0.75 2.76 -0.44
N SER A 88 -0.35 3.26 0.13
CA SER A 88 -0.33 4.03 1.38
C SER A 88 -0.71 3.16 2.56
N GLY A 89 0.20 3.00 3.51
CA GLY A 89 0.01 2.17 4.69
C GLY A 89 0.95 2.52 5.82
N ASP A 90 0.76 1.84 6.95
CA ASP A 90 1.55 2.07 8.15
C ASP A 90 2.91 1.35 8.07
N ASN A 91 3.92 1.99 8.66
CA ASN A 91 5.27 1.46 8.89
C ASN A 91 5.73 1.64 10.36
N ALA A 92 4.80 1.88 11.29
CA ALA A 92 5.08 2.16 12.70
C ALA A 92 5.66 0.97 13.49
N GLN A 93 5.55 -0.27 12.98
CA GLN A 93 6.18 -1.44 13.60
C GLN A 93 7.31 -1.98 12.71
N HIS A 94 8.54 -2.00 13.25
CA HIS A 94 9.75 -2.48 12.54
C HIS A 94 9.64 -3.91 11.99
N SER A 95 8.73 -4.74 12.52
CA SER A 95 8.54 -6.13 12.10
C SER A 95 7.55 -6.32 10.94
N TYR A 96 6.87 -5.26 10.46
CA TYR A 96 5.91 -5.40 9.36
C TYR A 96 5.69 -4.09 8.60
N ASN A 97 6.20 -4.03 7.37
CA ASN A 97 5.99 -2.89 6.48
C ASN A 97 4.89 -3.22 5.47
N GLU A 98 3.71 -2.62 5.66
CA GLU A 98 2.53 -2.90 4.83
C GLU A 98 2.75 -2.51 3.35
N PRO A 99 3.25 -1.30 3.00
CA PRO A 99 3.51 -0.94 1.61
C PRO A 99 4.48 -1.87 0.88
N ASN A 100 5.56 -2.30 1.54
CA ASN A 100 6.52 -3.26 0.97
C ASN A 100 5.88 -4.63 0.70
N THR A 101 4.98 -5.07 1.59
CA THR A 101 4.25 -6.33 1.44
C THR A 101 3.30 -6.27 0.25
N MET A 102 2.54 -5.18 0.13
CA MET A 102 1.67 -4.93 -1.03
C MET A 102 2.48 -4.86 -2.33
N ARG A 103 3.62 -4.15 -2.34
CA ARG A 103 4.49 -4.03 -3.51
C ARG A 103 4.96 -5.39 -4.00
N LYS A 104 5.43 -6.27 -3.10
CA LYS A 104 5.89 -7.62 -3.45
C LYS A 104 4.77 -8.44 -4.09
N ASP A 105 3.57 -8.41 -3.52
CA ASP A 105 2.45 -9.18 -4.03
C ASP A 105 1.92 -8.64 -5.37
N LEU A 106 1.93 -7.31 -5.58
CA LEU A 106 1.55 -6.69 -6.86
C LEU A 106 2.56 -6.96 -7.97
N ILE A 107 3.87 -6.93 -7.67
CA ILE A 107 4.91 -7.33 -8.63
C ILE A 107 4.73 -8.80 -9.00
N LYS A 108 4.48 -9.67 -8.02
CA LYS A 108 4.19 -11.09 -8.26
C LYS A 108 2.94 -11.28 -9.13
N ALA A 109 1.96 -10.38 -9.04
CA ALA A 109 0.76 -10.37 -9.87
C ALA A 109 0.96 -9.75 -11.26
N GLY A 110 2.19 -9.36 -11.63
CA GLY A 110 2.54 -8.88 -12.97
C GLY A 110 2.58 -7.36 -13.12
N ILE A 111 2.37 -6.59 -12.04
CA ILE A 111 2.47 -5.12 -12.10
C ILE A 111 3.94 -4.70 -12.11
N PRO A 112 4.41 -3.93 -13.10
CA PRO A 112 5.80 -3.49 -13.14
C PRO A 112 6.16 -2.66 -11.92
N ALA A 113 7.34 -2.89 -11.34
CA ALA A 113 7.81 -2.16 -10.16
C ALA A 113 7.89 -0.63 -10.40
N SER A 114 8.12 -0.19 -11.64
CA SER A 114 8.14 1.22 -12.05
C SER A 114 6.75 1.90 -12.03
N ARG A 115 5.68 1.12 -11.91
CA ARG A 115 4.29 1.60 -11.82
C ARG A 115 3.77 1.62 -10.38
N ILE A 116 4.63 1.33 -9.41
CA ILE A 116 4.27 1.25 -7.99
C ILE A 116 5.07 2.28 -7.20
N VAL A 117 4.38 3.14 -6.47
CA VAL A 117 4.94 4.12 -5.53
C VAL A 117 4.49 3.74 -4.11
N MET A 118 5.35 3.95 -3.11
CA MET A 118 5.06 3.56 -1.73
C MET A 118 4.93 4.81 -0.85
N ASP A 119 3.91 4.84 0.00
CA ASP A 119 3.72 5.85 1.04
C ASP A 119 3.71 5.16 2.41
N PHE A 120 4.76 5.39 3.20
CA PHE A 120 4.98 4.77 4.51
C PHE A 120 4.40 5.57 5.69
N ALA A 121 3.77 6.72 5.43
CA ALA A 121 3.22 7.60 6.45
C ALA A 121 1.68 7.67 6.41
N GLY A 122 1.04 6.61 5.90
CA GLY A 122 -0.42 6.44 5.86
C GLY A 122 -1.02 5.90 7.17
N PHE A 123 -0.72 6.53 8.31
CA PHE A 123 -1.12 6.03 9.64
C PHE A 123 -2.64 6.05 9.87
N ARG A 124 -3.34 7.03 9.29
CA ARG A 124 -4.79 7.16 9.30
C ARG A 124 -5.28 7.37 7.89
N THR A 125 -6.58 7.11 7.68
CA THR A 125 -7.22 7.40 6.38
C THR A 125 -7.06 8.87 5.97
N LEU A 126 -7.12 9.79 6.95
CA LEU A 126 -6.85 11.21 6.72
C LEU A 126 -5.43 11.45 6.20
N ASP A 127 -4.44 10.79 6.78
CA ASP A 127 -3.04 10.95 6.39
C ASP A 127 -2.85 10.47 4.94
N SER A 128 -3.33 9.26 4.60
CA SER A 128 -3.23 8.71 3.23
C SER A 128 -3.88 9.62 2.18
N VAL A 129 -5.11 10.08 2.42
CA VAL A 129 -5.87 10.88 1.46
C VAL A 129 -5.21 12.23 1.22
N VAL A 130 -4.83 12.95 2.28
CA VAL A 130 -4.22 14.28 2.13
C VAL A 130 -2.81 14.17 1.56
N ARG A 131 -2.00 13.19 2.00
CA ARG A 131 -0.64 13.00 1.47
C ARG A 131 -0.64 12.67 -0.01
N THR A 132 -1.64 11.95 -0.51
CA THR A 132 -1.76 11.67 -1.96
C THR A 132 -1.80 12.96 -2.78
N LYS A 133 -2.46 14.01 -2.28
CA LYS A 133 -2.48 15.34 -2.91
C LYS A 133 -1.19 16.12 -2.63
N GLU A 134 -0.87 16.32 -1.35
CA GLU A 134 0.17 17.26 -0.92
C GLU A 134 1.60 16.77 -1.18
N VAL A 135 1.82 15.45 -1.07
CA VAL A 135 3.15 14.84 -1.18
C VAL A 135 3.36 14.27 -2.57
N PHE A 136 2.38 13.53 -3.07
CA PHE A 136 2.47 12.86 -4.37
C PHE A 136 1.91 13.70 -5.53
N GLY A 137 1.48 14.94 -5.24
CA GLY A 137 1.11 15.94 -6.25
C GLY A 137 -0.08 15.53 -7.11
N THR A 138 -1.00 14.71 -6.60
CA THR A 138 -2.13 14.17 -7.37
C THR A 138 -3.48 14.61 -6.80
N ASP A 139 -4.17 15.48 -7.52
CA ASP A 139 -5.50 16.00 -7.15
C ASP A 139 -6.63 15.34 -7.97
N GLY A 140 -6.55 14.03 -8.15
CA GLY A 140 -7.43 13.27 -9.04
C GLY A 140 -7.08 11.78 -9.04
N PHE A 141 -7.59 11.02 -8.07
CA PHE A 141 -7.19 9.61 -7.88
C PHE A 141 -8.35 8.68 -7.52
N THR A 142 -8.12 7.39 -7.79
CA THR A 142 -9.02 6.30 -7.37
C THR A 142 -8.50 5.68 -6.07
N ILE A 143 -9.31 5.68 -5.03
CA ILE A 143 -9.06 4.97 -3.78
C ILE A 143 -9.47 3.51 -3.97
N ILE A 144 -8.62 2.55 -3.64
CA ILE A 144 -8.89 1.11 -3.79
C ILE A 144 -8.96 0.50 -2.38
N THR A 145 -10.18 0.18 -1.94
CA THR A 145 -10.46 -0.39 -0.61
C THR A 145 -11.86 -1.01 -0.57
N GLN A 146 -12.32 -1.47 0.59
CA GLN A 146 -13.68 -1.99 0.74
C GLN A 146 -14.72 -0.88 0.80
N ARG A 147 -15.97 -1.22 0.44
CA ARG A 147 -17.12 -0.31 0.44
C ARG A 147 -17.26 0.55 1.70
N PHE A 148 -17.14 -0.06 2.89
CA PHE A 148 -17.27 0.68 4.14
C PHE A 148 -16.15 1.72 4.35
N HIS A 149 -14.94 1.43 3.86
CA HIS A 149 -13.77 2.28 4.00
C HIS A 149 -13.75 3.35 2.90
N CYS A 150 -14.28 3.03 1.71
CA CYS A 150 -14.54 4.00 0.65
C CYS A 150 -15.37 5.17 1.15
N GLU A 151 -16.48 4.91 1.84
CA GLU A 151 -17.35 5.98 2.38
C GLU A 151 -16.56 6.93 3.30
N ARG A 152 -15.71 6.42 4.20
CA ARG A 152 -14.86 7.29 5.05
C ARG A 152 -13.83 8.06 4.20
N ALA A 153 -13.12 7.38 3.31
CA ALA A 153 -12.01 7.97 2.58
C ALA A 153 -12.47 9.05 1.59
N VAL A 154 -13.55 8.79 0.84
CA VAL A 154 -14.20 9.75 -0.04
C VAL A 154 -14.75 10.92 0.78
N PHE A 155 -15.40 10.66 1.92
CA PHE A 155 -15.89 11.76 2.76
C PHE A 155 -14.77 12.72 3.17
N ILE A 156 -13.63 12.18 3.63
CA ILE A 156 -12.45 12.99 3.96
C ILE A 156 -11.95 13.78 2.74
N ALA A 157 -11.90 13.15 1.56
CA ALA A 157 -11.47 13.82 0.34
C ALA A 157 -12.38 14.99 -0.03
N LEU A 158 -13.70 14.79 0.00
CA LEU A 158 -14.70 15.83 -0.29
C LEU A 158 -14.57 17.02 0.69
N GLU A 159 -14.42 16.75 1.99
CA GLU A 159 -14.25 17.83 2.99
C GLU A 159 -12.92 18.58 2.86
N LYS A 160 -11.91 17.97 2.25
CA LYS A 160 -10.62 18.60 1.97
C LYS A 160 -10.53 19.20 0.56
N GLY A 161 -11.62 19.17 -0.22
CA GLY A 161 -11.62 19.66 -1.60
C GLY A 161 -10.67 18.88 -2.51
N ILE A 162 -10.59 17.56 -2.32
CA ILE A 162 -9.73 16.66 -3.09
C ILE A 162 -10.64 15.85 -4.03
N ASP A 163 -10.32 15.84 -5.33
CA ASP A 163 -11.02 15.01 -6.31
C ASP A 163 -10.58 13.55 -6.17
N ALA A 164 -11.37 12.78 -5.42
CA ALA A 164 -11.17 11.36 -5.24
C ALA A 164 -12.47 10.58 -5.44
N GLN A 165 -12.35 9.47 -6.15
CA GLN A 165 -13.39 8.44 -6.25
C GLN A 165 -12.89 7.15 -5.58
N CYS A 166 -13.76 6.19 -5.33
CA CYS A 166 -13.36 4.90 -4.76
C CYS A 166 -13.80 3.72 -5.62
N PHE A 167 -12.91 2.77 -5.82
CA PHE A 167 -13.22 1.43 -6.28
C PHE A 167 -13.40 0.51 -5.06
N ALA A 168 -14.65 0.17 -4.79
CA ALA A 168 -15.06 -0.68 -3.69
C ALA A 168 -14.87 -2.16 -4.06
N VAL A 169 -13.77 -2.74 -3.58
CA VAL A 169 -13.46 -4.16 -3.80
C VAL A 169 -14.32 -5.07 -2.92
N ALA A 170 -14.39 -6.34 -3.30
CA ALA A 170 -15.09 -7.37 -2.55
C ALA A 170 -14.70 -7.43 -1.07
N SER A 171 -15.63 -7.89 -0.24
CA SER A 171 -15.47 -8.04 1.21
C SER A 171 -15.91 -9.44 1.66
N PRO A 172 -15.29 -10.01 2.72
CA PRO A 172 -15.76 -11.23 3.35
C PRO A 172 -17.21 -11.13 3.82
N LYS A 173 -17.93 -12.25 3.85
CA LYS A 173 -19.36 -12.30 4.21
C LYS A 173 -19.64 -11.87 5.67
N THR A 174 -18.70 -12.11 6.59
CA THR A 174 -18.90 -11.81 8.02
C THR A 174 -18.35 -10.43 8.38
N MET A 175 -19.22 -9.41 8.41
CA MET A 175 -18.80 -8.00 8.57
C MET A 175 -19.31 -7.28 9.83
N PHE A 176 -20.06 -7.92 10.74
CA PHE A 176 -20.75 -7.17 11.81
C PHE A 176 -19.80 -6.37 12.74
N LYS A 177 -18.70 -6.99 13.18
CA LYS A 177 -17.66 -6.31 13.99
C LYS A 177 -16.95 -5.21 13.23
N VAL A 178 -16.76 -5.38 11.91
CA VAL A 178 -16.15 -4.35 11.06
C VAL A 178 -17.12 -3.19 10.92
N ARG A 179 -18.40 -3.45 10.62
CA ARG A 179 -19.41 -2.41 10.43
C ARG A 179 -19.55 -1.51 11.68
N THR A 180 -19.61 -2.11 12.87
CA THR A 180 -19.67 -1.34 14.13
C THR A 180 -18.44 -0.47 14.34
N ARG A 181 -17.23 -1.01 14.12
CA ARG A 181 -15.98 -0.23 14.16
C ARG A 181 -16.01 0.93 13.16
N GLU A 182 -16.55 0.70 11.97
CA GLU A 182 -16.59 1.71 10.91
C GLU A 182 -17.56 2.85 11.21
N VAL A 183 -18.70 2.57 11.85
CA VAL A 183 -19.61 3.63 12.36
C VAL A 183 -18.86 4.54 13.33
N LEU A 184 -18.13 3.96 14.29
CA LEU A 184 -17.33 4.74 15.25
C LEU A 184 -16.21 5.50 14.56
N ALA A 185 -15.53 4.90 13.59
CA ALA A 185 -14.45 5.55 12.87
C ALA A 185 -14.94 6.67 11.94
N ARG A 186 -16.16 6.59 11.40
CA ARG A 186 -16.81 7.69 10.65
C ARG A 186 -17.16 8.84 11.59
N ALA A 187 -17.70 8.56 12.77
CA ALA A 187 -17.91 9.57 13.78
C ALA A 187 -16.59 10.24 14.21
N GLY A 188 -15.54 9.45 14.41
CA GLY A 188 -14.19 9.96 14.68
C GLY A 188 -13.66 10.86 13.55
N ALA A 189 -13.90 10.50 12.29
CA ALA A 189 -13.53 11.35 11.16
C ALA A 189 -14.28 12.69 11.15
N LEU A 190 -15.57 12.72 11.50
CA LEU A 190 -16.32 13.97 11.67
C LEU A 190 -15.72 14.84 12.76
N VAL A 191 -15.36 14.26 13.90
CA VAL A 191 -14.69 14.98 15.00
C VAL A 191 -13.35 15.52 14.54
N ASP A 192 -12.52 14.70 13.89
CA ASP A 192 -11.21 15.10 13.38
C ASP A 192 -11.31 16.25 12.36
N LEU A 193 -12.33 16.25 11.51
CA LEU A 193 -12.49 17.26 10.44
C LEU A 193 -13.16 18.55 10.92
N TYR A 194 -14.29 18.46 11.62
CA TYR A 194 -15.10 19.63 11.97
C TYR A 194 -14.75 20.24 13.32
N ILE A 195 -14.37 19.40 14.30
CA ILE A 195 -14.11 19.87 15.67
C ILE A 195 -12.63 20.13 15.87
N LEU A 196 -11.80 19.11 15.63
CA LEU A 196 -10.36 19.15 15.90
C LEU A 196 -9.54 19.73 14.74
N LYS A 197 -10.13 19.84 13.54
CA LYS A 197 -9.49 20.35 12.30
C LYS A 197 -8.08 19.77 12.09
N ARG A 198 -7.92 18.47 12.31
CA ARG A 198 -6.61 17.83 12.29
C ARG A 198 -5.98 17.87 10.91
N GLU A 199 -4.66 18.01 10.92
CA GLU A 199 -3.80 17.90 9.75
C GLU A 199 -3.10 16.53 9.72
N PRO A 200 -2.50 16.15 8.58
CA PRO A 200 -1.73 14.91 8.48
C PRO A 200 -0.56 14.91 9.44
N ARG A 201 -0.26 13.75 10.03
CA ARG A 201 0.81 13.66 11.04
C ARG A 201 2.19 13.98 10.45
N PHE A 202 2.41 13.62 9.19
CA PHE A 202 3.65 13.88 8.46
C PHE A 202 3.30 14.24 7.03
N LEU A 203 3.75 15.41 6.56
CA LEU A 203 3.66 15.78 5.14
C LEU A 203 4.97 15.43 4.42
N GLY A 204 6.15 15.66 5.00
CA GLY A 204 7.42 15.29 4.35
C GLY A 204 7.64 16.05 3.02
N PRO A 205 8.78 15.82 2.34
CA PRO A 205 9.05 16.48 1.05
C PRO A 205 8.17 15.91 -0.07
N PRO A 206 7.84 16.69 -1.11
CA PRO A 206 7.12 16.19 -2.27
C PRO A 206 7.85 15.03 -2.97
N GLU A 207 7.13 13.96 -3.29
CA GLU A 207 7.60 12.78 -4.00
C GLU A 207 6.77 12.60 -5.27
N ALA A 208 7.30 13.00 -6.44
CA ALA A 208 6.54 12.92 -7.67
C ALA A 208 6.33 11.46 -8.12
N ILE A 209 5.09 11.14 -8.49
CA ILE A 209 4.79 9.90 -9.21
C ILE A 209 5.47 9.98 -10.59
N PRO A 210 6.26 8.97 -11.01
CA PRO A 210 7.00 9.02 -12.26
C PRO A 210 6.11 9.40 -13.44
N ALA A 211 6.60 10.25 -14.34
CA ALA A 211 5.89 10.57 -15.57
C ALA A 211 5.72 9.30 -16.43
N VAL A 212 4.61 9.22 -17.17
CA VAL A 212 4.42 8.12 -18.14
C VAL A 212 5.39 8.39 -19.28
N HIS A 213 6.42 7.57 -19.41
CA HIS A 213 7.21 7.55 -20.62
C HIS A 213 6.49 6.68 -21.65
N THR A 214 5.76 7.32 -22.56
CA THR A 214 5.33 6.70 -23.81
C THR A 214 6.50 6.73 -24.76
N ILE A 215 7.05 5.56 -25.08
CA ILE A 215 8.01 5.43 -26.18
C ILE A 215 7.20 5.67 -27.47
N PRO A 216 7.58 6.64 -28.34
CA PRO A 216 6.91 6.85 -29.62
C PRO A 216 6.90 5.57 -30.45
N ASP A 217 5.79 5.26 -31.14
CA ASP A 217 5.67 4.06 -32.00
C ASP A 217 6.72 3.99 -33.12
N THR A 218 7.35 5.12 -33.44
CA THR A 218 8.42 5.25 -34.43
C THR A 218 9.81 4.94 -33.89
N MET A 219 9.97 4.72 -32.58
CA MET A 219 11.26 4.39 -31.97
C MET A 219 11.52 2.89 -32.14
N LYS A 220 12.57 2.52 -32.88
CA LYS A 220 13.02 1.12 -32.99
C LYS A 220 13.24 0.56 -31.58
N GLY A 221 12.58 -0.56 -31.28
CA GLY A 221 12.81 -1.32 -30.06
C GLY A 221 14.22 -1.87 -29.98
N TYR A 222 14.56 -2.46 -28.83
CA TYR A 222 15.88 -3.06 -28.60
C TYR A 222 16.20 -4.15 -29.65
N PRO A 223 17.46 -4.26 -30.11
CA PRO A 223 18.64 -3.57 -29.60
C PRO A 223 18.83 -2.14 -30.15
N ALA A 224 19.27 -1.24 -29.25
CA ALA A 224 19.58 0.16 -29.57
C ALA A 224 20.86 0.34 -30.39
N VAL A 225 21.60 -0.76 -30.61
CA VAL A 225 22.80 -0.87 -31.44
C VAL A 225 22.74 -2.17 -32.23
N SER A 226 23.11 -2.15 -33.51
CA SER A 226 23.17 -3.37 -34.32
C SER A 226 24.31 -4.28 -33.86
N PRO A 227 24.27 -5.58 -34.16
CA PRO A 227 25.40 -6.49 -33.90
C PRO A 227 26.73 -5.97 -34.47
N GLU A 228 26.72 -5.32 -35.65
CA GLU A 228 27.93 -4.73 -36.24
C GLU A 228 28.46 -3.53 -35.44
N GLU A 229 27.56 -2.69 -34.91
CA GLU A 229 27.93 -1.56 -34.06
C GLU A 229 28.55 -2.03 -32.75
N VAL A 230 28.01 -3.11 -32.16
CA VAL A 230 28.56 -3.72 -30.94
C VAL A 230 29.98 -4.26 -31.15
N GLU A 231 30.24 -4.85 -32.31
CA GLU A 231 31.56 -5.39 -32.66
C GLU A 231 32.59 -4.28 -32.96
N SER A 232 32.11 -3.12 -33.41
CA SER A 232 32.93 -1.93 -33.63
C SER A 232 33.25 -1.13 -32.35
N LEU A 233 32.61 -1.46 -31.22
CA LEU A 233 32.89 -0.78 -29.95
C LEU A 233 34.31 -1.10 -29.50
N PRO A 234 35.10 -0.09 -29.10
CA PRO A 234 36.45 -0.32 -28.62
C PRO A 234 36.39 -1.16 -27.33
N LEU A 235 36.68 -2.45 -27.43
CA LEU A 235 36.96 -3.30 -26.28
C LEU A 235 38.05 -2.61 -25.46
N ASN A 236 37.69 -2.15 -24.27
CA ASN A 236 38.62 -1.49 -23.37
C ASN A 236 39.73 -2.48 -22.97
N LYS A 237 40.85 -2.45 -23.67
CA LYS A 237 42.04 -3.31 -23.45
C LYS A 237 42.65 -3.18 -22.04
N ARG A 238 42.18 -2.24 -21.20
CA ARG A 238 42.71 -2.02 -19.84
C ARG A 238 42.44 -3.13 -18.83
N ASN A 239 41.58 -4.11 -19.12
CA ASN A 239 41.26 -5.19 -18.17
C ASN A 239 42.03 -6.50 -18.40
N ILE A 240 42.82 -6.62 -19.47
CA ILE A 240 43.60 -7.85 -19.74
C ILE A 240 45.04 -7.72 -19.20
N GLU A 241 45.62 -6.51 -19.17
CA GLU A 241 47.00 -6.32 -18.70
C GLU A 241 47.14 -6.44 -17.16
N ASN A 242 46.07 -6.25 -16.39
CA ASN A 242 46.09 -6.39 -14.93
C ASN A 242 45.98 -7.84 -14.42
N SER A 243 45.74 -8.83 -15.29
CA SER A 243 45.75 -10.25 -14.90
C SER A 243 47.12 -10.94 -15.08
N GLU A 244 48.08 -10.32 -15.77
CA GLU A 244 49.37 -10.95 -16.06
C GLU A 244 50.53 -10.48 -15.16
N GLN A 245 50.31 -9.50 -14.28
CA GLN A 245 51.36 -9.01 -13.36
C GLN A 245 51.02 -9.28 -11.89
N LYS A 246 51.16 -10.54 -11.46
CA LYS A 246 51.56 -10.85 -10.07
C LYS A 246 52.34 -12.17 -10.03
N PRO A 247 53.65 -12.15 -9.75
CA PRO A 247 54.40 -13.37 -9.52
C PRO A 247 54.10 -13.96 -8.13
N VAL A 248 54.07 -15.28 -8.10
CA VAL A 248 53.85 -16.19 -6.97
C VAL A 248 54.87 -15.95 -5.85
N LYS A 249 54.41 -15.68 -4.61
CA LYS A 249 55.24 -15.91 -3.41
C LYS A 249 55.14 -17.38 -3.01
N LYS A 250 56.23 -18.13 -3.23
CA LYS A 250 56.49 -19.42 -2.59
C LYS A 250 56.86 -19.19 -1.12
N SER A 251 56.19 -19.85 -0.18
CA SER A 251 56.80 -20.22 1.11
C SER A 251 56.61 -21.72 1.33
N ASN A 252 57.73 -22.42 1.44
CA ASN A 252 57.85 -23.85 1.71
C ASN A 252 57.84 -24.16 3.21
N ASN A 253 57.59 -25.45 3.47
CA ASN A 253 57.78 -26.29 4.68
C ASN A 253 56.56 -26.44 5.60
N LYS A 254 55.91 -27.62 5.66
CA LYS A 254 56.33 -28.96 6.21
C LYS A 254 56.56 -28.86 7.72
N ASN A 255 56.04 -29.68 8.63
CA ASN A 255 55.27 -30.94 8.68
C ASN A 255 54.40 -30.85 9.98
N VAL A 256 53.43 -31.71 10.30
CA VAL A 256 53.65 -32.99 11.02
C VAL A 256 52.30 -33.71 11.26
N GLU A 257 52.29 -34.97 10.83
CA GLU A 257 51.67 -36.21 11.36
C GLU A 257 50.17 -36.53 11.45
N GLN A 258 49.97 -37.85 11.35
CA GLN A 258 48.79 -38.65 11.08
C GLN A 258 48.02 -39.03 12.36
N LYS A 259 46.71 -39.26 12.17
CA LYS A 259 45.73 -40.20 12.80
C LYS A 259 46.23 -41.21 13.87
N PRO A 260 45.36 -41.76 14.77
CA PRO A 260 44.02 -42.28 14.43
C PRO A 260 42.89 -42.09 15.47
N ALA A 261 41.72 -42.62 15.10
CA ALA A 261 40.46 -42.66 15.83
C ALA A 261 40.49 -43.60 17.05
N GLU A 262 39.70 -43.31 18.07
CA GLU A 262 39.03 -44.32 18.88
C GLU A 262 37.81 -43.76 19.64
N GLU A 263 36.97 -44.70 20.02
CA GLU A 263 35.57 -44.68 20.40
C GLU A 263 35.40 -44.64 21.93
N ASN A 264 34.23 -44.14 22.38
CA ASN A 264 33.44 -44.57 23.55
C ASN A 264 33.04 -43.56 24.66
N SER A 265 31.78 -43.75 25.04
CA SER A 265 31.17 -43.65 26.38
C SER A 265 30.58 -42.31 26.88
N GLU A 266 29.24 -42.31 26.93
CA GLU A 266 28.39 -42.08 28.11
C GLU A 266 28.37 -40.73 28.87
N LYS A 267 27.26 -39.99 28.64
CA LYS A 267 26.19 -39.65 29.62
C LYS A 267 26.44 -38.54 30.69
N PRO A 268 25.40 -38.06 31.43
CA PRO A 268 24.82 -36.73 31.26
C PRO A 268 24.84 -35.83 32.53
N TYR A 269 24.53 -34.53 32.38
CA TYR A 269 23.76 -33.71 33.34
C TYR A 269 23.08 -32.55 32.62
#